data_AF-A0A7J6ST58-F1
#
_entry.id   AF-A0A7J6ST58-F1
#
_cell.length_a   1.000
_cell.length_b   1.000
_cell.length_c   1.000
_cell.angle_alpha   90.00
_cell.angle_beta   90.00
_cell.angle_gamma   90.00
#
_symmetry.space_group_name_H-M   'P 1'
#
loop_
_entity.id
_entity.type
_entity.pdbx_description
1 polymer ?
#
loop_
_entity_poly.entity_id
_entity_poly.type
_entity_poly.pdbx_seq_one_letter_code
_entity_poly.pdbx_strand_id
1 'polypeptide(L)'
;MAGLGYAGGHRGKRVDNTRRAIQGNARAQRVFVVAPVGALGSGKTRLLKKVFDKLAVQHGKYRQHLVEQGSAKDGGATIWDAIYLCSDEFAAGGKHNQRLQSTRLREACESFTLEKVGRAPAGSNHVVLLDKNHIHAGDLKRSATPFMQPGITVRVIALFLADTDDVAGEEKVWNYPWSPKTMAVCLKRVLERDAHPTLGSAANDDRKKASVFLKFWRLFERHRGLEESNLVSSVLVLPIVGGGRWKEDGTGLAKEILASDIDSDESGEKVLEKVKKLVAMLECGEESSAEFDKCVDLVVQKVRTLASAPLASRALPPRTLTAPTPPFQLRCPLYVGVEISGANKELLLRHAANLLDLSRWNVKEELHVTLLFLRSRYPEGERRKQIVQAIAMGEDMMATVSPKRLLVVPGRLVCAEVEVDGPGFLDDLQPQPHLHITMALDNGCPAKLSGRFLMGFKEQWEVIEGTRLSDIEAFDFSDNVRLSDCRVKSYFR
;
A
#
# COMPACT_ATOMS: atom_id res chain seq x y z
N MET A 1 58.58 -54.56 1.25
CA MET A 1 58.57 -53.16 0.80
C MET A 1 57.78 -52.34 1.81
N ALA A 2 58.26 -51.12 2.09
CA ALA A 2 57.84 -50.13 3.09
C ALA A 2 56.32 -49.87 3.14
N GLY A 3 55.70 -49.34 4.20
CA GLY A 3 56.20 -48.64 5.38
C GLY A 3 55.26 -47.46 5.72
N LEU A 4 54.76 -47.47 6.95
CA LEU A 4 54.04 -46.47 7.77
C LEU A 4 54.18 -44.96 7.45
N GLY A 5 53.19 -44.14 7.87
CA GLY A 5 53.43 -42.73 8.21
C GLY A 5 52.20 -41.82 8.39
N TYR A 6 52.04 -41.26 9.59
CA TYR A 6 50.96 -40.40 10.09
C TYR A 6 51.23 -38.89 9.89
N ALA A 7 50.14 -38.10 10.00
CA ALA A 7 50.02 -36.77 10.63
C ALA A 7 50.57 -35.47 9.98
N GLY A 8 49.77 -34.41 10.13
CA GLY A 8 50.30 -33.06 10.45
C GLY A 8 49.76 -31.93 9.58
N GLY A 9 48.95 -31.04 10.16
CA GLY A 9 48.29 -29.94 9.45
C GLY A 9 49.12 -28.66 9.31
N HIS A 10 48.58 -27.71 8.55
CA HIS A 10 48.85 -26.28 8.74
C HIS A 10 47.62 -25.45 8.36
N ARG A 11 47.13 -24.72 9.38
CA ARG A 11 46.27 -23.54 9.27
C ARG A 11 46.96 -22.47 8.42
N GLY A 12 46.22 -21.81 7.53
CA GLY A 12 46.73 -20.65 6.81
C GLY A 12 45.72 -19.94 5.91
N LYS A 13 45.07 -18.91 6.49
CA LYS A 13 44.58 -17.70 5.82
C LYS A 13 43.50 -17.84 4.72
N ARG A 14 42.23 -17.99 5.13
CA ARG A 14 41.16 -17.24 4.46
C ARG A 14 41.24 -15.80 4.95
N VAL A 15 41.56 -14.90 4.02
CA VAL A 15 41.63 -13.47 4.26
C VAL A 15 40.23 -12.97 4.64
N ASP A 16 40.11 -12.54 5.89
CA ASP A 16 39.04 -11.69 6.40
C ASP A 16 38.96 -10.40 5.56
N ASN A 17 38.10 -10.38 4.54
CA ASN A 17 37.72 -9.16 3.82
C ASN A 17 36.32 -8.63 4.20
N THR A 18 35.66 -9.24 5.18
CA THR A 18 34.31 -8.83 5.62
C THR A 18 34.28 -8.07 6.96
N ARG A 19 35.44 -7.75 7.55
CA ARG A 19 35.55 -7.10 8.86
C ARG A 19 36.21 -5.72 8.88
N ARG A 20 36.34 -5.04 7.74
CA ARG A 20 36.74 -3.63 7.68
C ARG A 20 35.75 -2.80 6.87
N ALA A 21 34.57 -2.58 7.44
CA ALA A 21 33.69 -1.45 7.11
C ALA A 21 32.82 -1.00 8.30
N ILE A 22 33.16 -1.40 9.53
CA ILE A 22 32.53 -0.87 10.75
C ILE A 22 33.52 0.11 11.38
N GLN A 23 33.76 1.21 10.69
CA GLN A 23 34.34 2.45 11.20
C GLN A 23 34.27 3.47 10.06
N GLY A 24 33.24 4.30 10.11
CA GLY A 24 32.89 5.29 9.11
C GLY A 24 31.38 5.35 8.97
N ASN A 25 30.80 6.55 9.06
CA ASN A 25 29.39 6.81 8.77
C ASN A 25 29.01 6.28 7.36
N ALA A 26 28.61 5.01 7.24
CA ALA A 26 28.08 4.47 6.01
C ALA A 26 26.74 5.17 5.76
N ARG A 27 26.74 6.16 4.87
CA ARG A 27 25.53 6.92 4.52
C ARG A 27 24.51 5.95 3.93
N ALA A 28 23.30 5.88 4.50
CA ALA A 28 22.19 5.12 3.94
C ALA A 28 21.93 5.52 2.48
N GLN A 29 21.55 4.57 1.62
CA GLN A 29 21.01 4.91 0.30
C GLN A 29 19.74 5.75 0.47
N ARG A 30 19.46 6.64 -0.48
CA ARG A 30 18.28 7.52 -0.43
C ARG A 30 17.36 7.22 -1.60
N VAL A 31 16.08 7.00 -1.34
CA VAL A 31 15.05 6.80 -2.35
C VAL A 31 14.04 7.93 -2.28
N PHE A 32 13.91 8.69 -3.36
CA PHE A 32 12.90 9.72 -3.54
C PHE A 32 11.74 9.16 -4.35
N VAL A 33 10.60 8.94 -3.70
CA VAL A 33 9.36 8.47 -4.33
C VAL A 33 8.55 9.69 -4.74
N VAL A 34 8.51 9.97 -6.05
CA VAL A 34 7.65 11.01 -6.63
C VAL A 34 6.31 10.37 -6.96
N ALA A 35 5.26 10.83 -6.29
CA ALA A 35 3.94 10.21 -6.36
C ALA A 35 2.85 11.27 -6.57
N PRO A 36 2.03 11.14 -7.62
CA PRO A 36 0.96 12.09 -7.89
C PRO A 36 -0.24 11.81 -7.00
N VAL A 37 -0.83 12.90 -6.55
CA VAL A 37 -2.06 12.97 -5.78
C VAL A 37 -3.02 13.80 -6.61
N GLY A 38 -3.95 13.12 -7.27
CA GLY A 38 -4.82 13.77 -8.25
C GLY A 38 -5.78 12.80 -8.91
N ALA A 39 -6.85 13.36 -9.45
CA ALA A 39 -7.90 12.62 -10.12
C ALA A 39 -7.43 12.01 -11.45
N LEU A 40 -8.19 11.02 -11.93
CA LEU A 40 -8.10 10.55 -13.31
C LEU A 40 -8.28 11.74 -14.27
N GLY A 41 -7.48 11.84 -15.33
CA GLY A 41 -7.56 12.98 -16.27
C GLY A 41 -6.74 14.22 -15.89
N SER A 42 -6.14 14.28 -14.69
CA SER A 42 -5.32 15.42 -14.23
C SER A 42 -3.99 15.64 -14.96
N GLY A 43 -3.58 14.76 -15.87
CA GLY A 43 -2.33 14.87 -16.63
C GLY A 43 -1.10 14.22 -15.98
N LYS A 44 -1.24 13.55 -14.83
CA LYS A 44 -0.14 12.91 -14.08
C LYS A 44 0.82 12.05 -14.91
N THR A 45 0.29 11.22 -15.82
CA THR A 45 1.09 10.29 -16.63
C THR A 45 2.00 11.03 -17.60
N ARG A 46 1.48 12.07 -18.27
CA ARG A 46 2.25 12.90 -19.18
C ARG A 46 3.35 13.65 -18.41
N LEU A 47 3.01 14.20 -17.24
CA LEU A 47 3.95 14.92 -16.38
C LEU A 47 5.10 14.01 -15.94
N LEU A 48 4.78 12.85 -15.36
CA LEU A 48 5.79 11.93 -14.85
C LEU A 48 6.69 11.37 -15.95
N LYS A 49 6.15 11.10 -17.15
CA LYS A 49 6.96 10.69 -18.31
C LYS A 49 7.97 11.77 -18.71
N LYS A 50 7.54 13.03 -18.88
CA LYS A 50 8.48 14.13 -19.18
C LYS A 50 9.50 14.36 -18.06
N VAL A 51 9.10 14.23 -16.79
CA VAL A 51 10.03 14.28 -15.65
C VAL A 51 11.06 13.16 -15.78
N PHE A 52 10.63 11.93 -16.06
CA PHE A 52 11.53 10.79 -16.26
C PHE A 52 12.55 11.05 -17.36
N ASP A 53 12.11 11.58 -18.50
CA ASP A 53 12.96 11.89 -19.64
C ASP A 53 13.98 12.97 -19.29
N LYS A 54 13.58 14.01 -18.54
CA LYS A 54 14.45 15.14 -18.17
C LYS A 54 15.38 14.86 -16.98
N LEU A 55 15.12 13.83 -16.17
CA LEU A 55 16.02 13.46 -15.08
C LEU A 55 17.38 13.00 -15.62
N ALA A 56 18.46 13.55 -15.09
CA ALA A 56 19.82 13.10 -15.37
C ALA A 56 20.20 12.04 -14.34
N VAL A 57 20.62 10.86 -14.80
CA VAL A 57 21.01 9.73 -13.94
C VAL A 57 22.41 9.24 -14.29
N GLN A 58 23.14 8.75 -13.29
CA GLN A 58 24.53 8.32 -13.41
C GLN A 58 24.66 6.90 -13.99
N HIS A 59 23.72 6.01 -13.68
CA HIS A 59 23.82 4.60 -14.05
C HIS A 59 22.72 4.16 -15.02
N GLY A 60 21.44 4.25 -14.66
CA GLY A 60 20.37 3.82 -15.58
C GLY A 60 18.97 4.35 -15.30
N LYS A 61 18.18 4.37 -16.38
CA LYS A 61 16.73 4.62 -16.37
C LYS A 61 15.98 3.33 -16.68
N TYR A 62 15.02 2.99 -15.83
CA TYR A 62 14.22 1.78 -15.93
C TYR A 62 12.73 2.13 -16.08
N ARG A 63 12.01 1.38 -16.91
CA ARG A 63 10.54 1.39 -16.91
C ARG A 63 10.06 0.00 -16.63
N GLN A 64 9.29 -0.15 -15.56
CA GLN A 64 8.71 -1.44 -15.18
C GLN A 64 9.74 -2.58 -15.32
N HIS A 65 10.81 -2.60 -14.54
CA HIS A 65 11.91 -3.59 -14.61
C HIS A 65 12.75 -3.65 -15.90
N LEU A 66 12.32 -3.05 -17.02
CA LEU A 66 13.08 -3.01 -18.28
C LEU A 66 14.01 -1.81 -18.31
N VAL A 67 15.26 -2.00 -18.77
CA VAL A 67 16.19 -0.89 -19.01
C VAL A 67 15.73 -0.16 -20.26
N GLU A 68 15.36 1.11 -20.15
CA GLU A 68 15.01 1.94 -21.32
C GLU A 68 16.24 2.66 -21.88
N GLN A 69 17.12 3.18 -21.02
CA GLN A 69 18.31 3.93 -21.42
C GLN A 69 19.47 3.72 -20.42
N GLY A 70 20.66 3.43 -20.95
CA GLY A 70 21.93 3.50 -20.20
C GLY A 70 22.43 4.95 -20.08
N SER A 71 23.27 5.26 -19.09
CA SER A 71 23.63 6.63 -18.76
C SER A 71 24.54 7.36 -19.76
N ALA A 72 24.50 8.69 -19.68
CA ALA A 72 25.53 9.59 -20.18
C ALA A 72 26.80 9.47 -19.32
N LYS A 73 27.98 9.43 -19.94
CA LYS A 73 29.30 9.32 -19.26
C LYS A 73 29.71 10.58 -18.47
N ASP A 74 28.78 11.50 -18.20
CA ASP A 74 29.10 12.80 -17.60
C ASP A 74 28.97 12.77 -16.07
N GLY A 75 30.09 13.03 -15.38
CA GLY A 75 30.26 12.95 -13.92
C GLY A 75 29.53 13.99 -13.07
N GLY A 76 28.44 14.61 -13.58
CA GLY A 76 27.67 15.64 -12.89
C GLY A 76 26.29 15.20 -12.37
N ALA A 77 25.84 13.97 -12.65
CA ALA A 77 24.54 13.48 -12.20
C ALA A 77 24.53 13.16 -10.70
N THR A 78 23.61 13.78 -9.94
CA THR A 78 23.44 13.54 -8.50
C THR A 78 22.53 12.35 -8.18
N ILE A 79 21.83 11.83 -9.18
CA ILE A 79 20.93 10.69 -9.09
C ILE A 79 21.62 9.48 -9.69
N TRP A 80 21.64 8.37 -8.97
CA TRP A 80 22.28 7.12 -9.37
C TRP A 80 21.43 6.36 -10.39
N ASP A 81 20.24 5.90 -9.99
CA ASP A 81 19.25 5.24 -10.85
C ASP A 81 17.88 5.91 -10.73
N ALA A 82 17.07 5.81 -11.79
CA ALA A 82 15.66 6.21 -11.74
C ALA A 82 14.76 5.13 -12.37
N ILE A 83 13.58 4.90 -11.79
CA ILE A 83 12.57 4.01 -12.34
C ILE A 83 11.22 4.74 -12.53
N TYR A 84 10.57 4.49 -13.67
CA TYR A 84 9.18 4.85 -13.93
C TYR A 84 8.29 3.61 -13.86
N LEU A 85 7.27 3.68 -13.00
CA LEU A 85 6.31 2.60 -12.77
C LEU A 85 4.89 3.11 -12.99
N CYS A 86 4.21 2.58 -14.01
CA CYS A 86 2.84 2.96 -14.34
C CYS A 86 1.85 1.85 -13.97
N SER A 87 0.95 2.14 -13.01
CA SER A 87 -0.06 1.18 -12.57
C SER A 87 -0.97 0.71 -13.71
N ASP A 88 -1.26 1.62 -14.65
CA ASP A 88 -2.18 1.38 -15.77
C ASP A 88 -1.59 0.41 -16.81
N GLU A 89 -0.27 0.40 -16.97
CA GLU A 89 0.42 -0.51 -17.89
C GLU A 89 0.43 -1.96 -17.36
N PHE A 90 0.40 -2.16 -16.03
CA PHE A 90 0.20 -3.50 -15.45
C PHE A 90 -1.24 -4.02 -15.63
N ALA A 91 -2.18 -3.17 -16.06
CA ALA A 91 -3.56 -3.52 -16.37
C ALA A 91 -3.74 -4.07 -17.80
N ALA A 92 -2.74 -3.91 -18.68
CA ALA A 92 -2.81 -4.36 -20.07
C ALA A 92 -3.04 -5.89 -20.14
N GLY A 93 -4.19 -6.30 -20.69
CA GLY A 93 -4.62 -7.71 -20.73
C GLY A 93 -6.14 -7.95 -20.56
N GLY A 94 -6.96 -6.90 -20.47
CA GLY A 94 -8.41 -6.97 -20.70
C GLY A 94 -9.29 -7.51 -19.57
N LYS A 95 -8.73 -8.04 -18.48
CA LYS A 95 -9.49 -8.37 -17.26
C LYS A 95 -9.05 -7.46 -16.12
N HIS A 96 -9.95 -6.60 -15.65
CA HIS A 96 -9.71 -5.70 -14.51
C HIS A 96 -9.48 -6.50 -13.23
N ASN A 97 -8.25 -6.95 -13.02
CA ASN A 97 -7.82 -7.62 -11.80
C ASN A 97 -6.91 -6.69 -11.01
N GLN A 98 -7.53 -5.81 -10.22
CA GLN A 98 -6.81 -4.86 -9.34
C GLN A 98 -5.80 -5.55 -8.43
N ARG A 99 -6.09 -6.79 -8.00
CA ARG A 99 -5.18 -7.58 -7.15
C ARG A 99 -3.90 -7.93 -7.92
N LEU A 100 -4.03 -8.41 -9.15
CA LEU A 100 -2.88 -8.73 -10.00
C LEU A 100 -2.05 -7.48 -10.34
N GLN A 101 -2.69 -6.38 -10.70
CA GLN A 101 -2.02 -5.10 -10.97
C GLN A 101 -1.22 -4.63 -9.74
N SER A 102 -1.85 -4.65 -8.56
CA SER A 102 -1.21 -4.26 -7.30
C SER A 102 -0.03 -5.17 -6.94
N THR A 103 -0.14 -6.46 -7.21
CA THR A 103 0.93 -7.43 -7.00
C THR A 103 2.10 -7.16 -7.94
N ARG A 104 1.87 -7.02 -9.25
CA ARG A 104 2.93 -6.76 -10.24
C ARG A 104 3.64 -5.43 -10.02
N LEU A 105 2.90 -4.38 -9.68
CA LEU A 105 3.48 -3.09 -9.31
C LEU A 105 4.40 -3.23 -8.09
N ARG A 106 3.96 -3.98 -7.07
CA ARG A 106 4.78 -4.24 -5.88
C ARG A 106 6.04 -5.03 -6.20
N GLU A 107 5.91 -6.11 -6.97
CA GLU A 107 7.04 -6.93 -7.41
C GLU A 107 8.06 -6.08 -8.16
N ALA A 108 7.62 -5.18 -9.05
CA ALA A 108 8.51 -4.25 -9.75
C ALA A 108 9.23 -3.28 -8.78
N CYS A 109 8.54 -2.77 -7.75
CA CYS A 109 9.16 -1.95 -6.71
C CYS A 109 10.21 -2.75 -5.90
N GLU A 110 9.89 -3.97 -5.52
CA GLU A 110 10.76 -4.85 -4.73
C GLU A 110 12.01 -5.25 -5.53
N SER A 111 11.85 -5.65 -6.79
CA SER A 111 12.95 -5.95 -7.70
C SER A 111 13.89 -4.74 -7.89
N PHE A 112 13.35 -3.54 -8.14
CA PHE A 112 14.20 -2.34 -8.25
C PHE A 112 14.97 -2.07 -6.94
N THR A 113 14.31 -2.24 -5.79
CA THR A 113 14.94 -2.04 -4.48
C THR A 113 16.07 -3.05 -4.24
N LEU A 114 15.84 -4.33 -4.53
CA LEU A 114 16.82 -5.39 -4.27
C LEU A 114 17.97 -5.40 -5.28
N GLU A 115 17.66 -5.19 -6.55
CA GLU A 115 18.62 -5.40 -7.65
C GLU A 115 19.38 -4.13 -8.02
N LYS A 116 18.82 -2.95 -7.78
CA LYS A 116 19.43 -1.65 -8.12
C LYS A 116 19.83 -0.88 -6.88
N VAL A 117 18.88 -0.54 -6.01
CA VAL A 117 19.16 0.30 -4.83
C VAL A 117 20.07 -0.43 -3.84
N GLY A 118 19.77 -1.68 -3.50
CA GLY A 118 20.52 -2.47 -2.52
C GLY A 118 21.93 -2.86 -2.95
N ARG A 119 22.23 -2.78 -4.26
CA ARG A 119 23.58 -3.05 -4.82
C ARG A 119 24.37 -1.77 -5.12
N ALA A 120 23.74 -0.60 -5.03
CA ALA A 120 24.38 0.68 -5.29
C ALA A 120 25.29 1.12 -4.13
N PRO A 121 26.31 1.96 -4.39
CA PRO A 121 27.17 2.49 -3.35
C PRO A 121 26.40 3.19 -2.23
N ALA A 122 26.92 3.11 -1.01
CA ALA A 122 26.37 3.80 0.15
C ALA A 122 26.23 5.32 -0.13
N GLY A 123 25.11 5.91 0.26
CA GLY A 123 24.80 7.33 0.05
C GLY A 123 24.29 7.68 -1.36
N SER A 124 24.15 6.70 -2.26
CA SER A 124 23.55 6.90 -3.58
C SER A 124 22.09 7.37 -3.48
N ASN A 125 21.68 8.20 -4.45
CA ASN A 125 20.33 8.73 -4.57
C ASN A 125 19.58 8.01 -5.68
N HIS A 126 18.35 7.59 -5.41
CA HIS A 126 17.52 6.88 -6.38
C HIS A 126 16.17 7.57 -6.49
N VAL A 127 15.58 7.57 -7.68
CA VAL A 127 14.28 8.20 -7.92
C VAL A 127 13.27 7.16 -8.39
N VAL A 128 12.10 7.14 -7.78
CA VAL A 128 10.97 6.31 -8.18
C VAL A 128 9.84 7.23 -8.59
N LEU A 129 9.48 7.23 -9.88
CA LEU A 129 8.31 7.90 -10.39
C LEU A 129 7.16 6.90 -10.42
N LEU A 130 6.23 7.04 -9.48
CA LEU A 130 5.13 6.10 -9.29
C LEU A 130 3.83 6.66 -9.88
N ASP A 131 3.55 6.33 -11.13
CA ASP A 131 2.33 6.75 -11.83
C ASP A 131 1.14 5.88 -11.44
N LYS A 132 0.52 6.28 -10.34
CA LYS A 132 -0.70 5.72 -9.75
C LYS A 132 -1.52 6.86 -9.15
N ASN A 133 -2.84 6.79 -9.22
CA ASN A 133 -3.69 7.75 -8.50
C ASN A 133 -3.58 7.49 -6.99
N HIS A 134 -2.96 8.40 -6.25
CA HIS A 134 -2.96 8.36 -4.79
C HIS A 134 -4.06 9.24 -4.24
N ILE A 135 -4.81 8.69 -3.28
CA ILE A 135 -5.99 9.33 -2.73
C ILE A 135 -5.69 10.03 -1.41
N HIS A 136 -4.91 9.43 -0.53
CA HIS A 136 -4.63 9.95 0.80
C HIS A 136 -3.24 9.50 1.29
N ALA A 137 -2.78 10.03 2.42
CA ALA A 137 -1.45 9.75 3.00
C ALA A 137 -1.15 8.26 3.18
N GLY A 138 -2.14 7.49 3.65
CA GLY A 138 -2.02 6.04 3.81
C GLY A 138 -1.78 5.31 2.48
N ASP A 139 -2.33 5.79 1.37
CA ASP A 139 -2.07 5.19 0.06
C ASP A 139 -0.64 5.45 -0.42
N LEU A 140 -0.15 6.68 -0.21
CA LEU A 140 1.26 7.04 -0.45
C LEU A 140 2.21 6.21 0.41
N LYS A 141 1.90 6.04 1.70
CA LYS A 141 2.68 5.17 2.61
C LYS A 141 2.73 3.74 2.10
N ARG A 142 1.59 3.18 1.69
CA ARG A 142 1.51 1.81 1.13
C ARG A 142 2.35 1.66 -0.14
N SER A 143 2.31 2.67 -1.01
CA SER A 143 3.06 2.72 -2.26
C SER A 143 4.57 2.86 -2.03
N ALA A 144 5.00 3.58 -0.99
CA ALA A 144 6.40 3.76 -0.63
C ALA A 144 6.99 2.61 0.19
N THR A 145 6.15 1.78 0.82
CA THR A 145 6.56 0.67 1.71
C THR A 145 7.61 -0.27 1.11
N PRO A 146 7.54 -0.70 -0.16
CA PRO A 146 8.54 -1.62 -0.74
C PRO A 146 9.98 -1.12 -0.66
N PHE A 147 10.17 0.21 -0.65
CA PHE A 147 11.48 0.85 -0.62
C PHE A 147 12.04 1.04 0.79
N MET A 148 11.23 0.80 1.84
CA MET A 148 11.60 1.01 3.24
C MET A 148 12.39 -0.17 3.81
N GLN A 149 13.54 -0.48 3.22
CA GLN A 149 14.43 -1.56 3.66
C GLN A 149 15.52 -1.03 4.60
N PRO A 150 16.12 -1.89 5.46
CA PRO A 150 17.29 -1.51 6.25
C PRO A 150 18.40 -0.91 5.38
N GLY A 151 18.97 0.21 5.81
CA GLY A 151 20.00 0.92 5.04
C GLY A 151 19.47 1.87 3.96
N ILE A 152 18.14 1.95 3.77
CA ILE A 152 17.51 2.86 2.80
C ILE A 152 16.67 3.92 3.54
N THR A 153 16.94 5.19 3.24
CA THR A 153 16.09 6.32 3.66
C THR A 153 15.10 6.65 2.55
N VAL A 154 13.81 6.54 2.84
CA VAL A 154 12.74 6.84 1.87
C VAL A 154 12.15 8.22 2.14
N ARG A 155 11.99 9.01 1.08
CA ARG A 155 11.42 10.37 1.09
C ARG A 155 10.35 10.44 0.01
N VAL A 156 9.11 10.77 0.38
CA VAL A 156 8.02 10.94 -0.59
C VAL A 156 7.91 12.41 -1.00
N ILE A 157 7.87 12.67 -2.30
CA ILE A 157 7.54 13.96 -2.91
C ILE A 157 6.14 13.81 -3.51
N ALA A 158 5.14 14.39 -2.85
CA ALA A 158 3.76 14.33 -3.33
C ALA A 158 3.53 15.42 -4.37
N LEU A 159 3.03 15.05 -5.56
CA LEU A 159 2.65 16.00 -6.61
C LEU A 159 1.14 16.21 -6.56
N PHE A 160 0.71 17.34 -6.01
CA PHE A 160 -0.69 17.65 -5.85
C PHE A 160 -1.20 18.44 -7.05
N LEU A 161 -1.96 17.79 -7.94
CA LEU A 161 -2.48 18.38 -9.18
C LEU A 161 -3.85 19.02 -8.91
N ALA A 162 -3.94 20.34 -9.08
CA ALA A 162 -5.15 21.11 -8.76
C ALA A 162 -5.44 22.22 -9.78
N ASP A 163 -6.68 22.71 -9.79
CA ASP A 163 -7.04 23.96 -10.46
C ASP A 163 -6.55 25.12 -9.58
N THR A 164 -5.51 25.80 -10.03
CA THR A 164 -4.82 26.82 -9.22
C THR A 164 -4.90 28.16 -9.93
N ASP A 165 -6.09 28.75 -9.93
CA ASP A 165 -6.25 30.17 -10.25
C ASP A 165 -5.51 31.05 -9.19
N ASP A 166 -5.10 30.50 -8.03
CA ASP A 166 -4.43 31.22 -6.91
C ASP A 166 -3.20 30.52 -6.27
N VAL A 167 -2.56 29.51 -6.88
CA VAL A 167 -1.46 28.78 -6.21
C VAL A 167 -0.26 28.56 -7.13
N ALA A 168 0.45 29.64 -7.43
CA ALA A 168 1.77 29.56 -8.05
C ALA A 168 2.82 29.11 -7.02
N GLY A 169 3.23 27.84 -7.08
CA GLY A 169 4.56 27.39 -6.63
C GLY A 169 4.87 27.36 -5.13
N GLU A 170 3.91 27.56 -4.25
CA GLU A 170 4.13 27.54 -2.79
C GLU A 170 3.95 26.15 -2.17
N GLU A 171 4.83 25.79 -1.22
CA GLU A 171 4.61 24.67 -0.30
C GLU A 171 3.46 25.05 0.65
N LYS A 172 2.34 24.33 0.59
CA LYS A 172 1.14 24.61 1.41
C LYS A 172 0.68 23.37 2.18
N VAL A 173 -0.03 23.62 3.28
CA VAL A 173 -0.81 22.62 4.01
C VAL A 173 -1.95 22.12 3.11
N TRP A 174 -2.14 20.81 3.04
CA TRP A 174 -3.06 20.20 2.09
C TRP A 174 -4.51 20.16 2.62
N ASN A 175 -5.34 21.04 2.09
CA ASN A 175 -6.79 20.85 1.98
C ASN A 175 -7.09 20.50 0.52
N TYR A 176 -8.05 19.63 0.20
CA TYR A 176 -8.39 19.31 -1.20
C TYR A 176 -9.09 20.50 -1.91
N PRO A 177 -8.45 21.25 -2.84
CA PRO A 177 -9.09 22.29 -3.67
C PRO A 177 -9.85 21.69 -4.87
N TRP A 178 -10.57 20.59 -4.67
CA TRP A 178 -11.24 19.94 -5.78
C TRP A 178 -12.60 20.55 -6.01
N SER A 179 -12.59 21.56 -6.88
CA SER A 179 -13.77 22.27 -7.34
C SER A 179 -14.59 21.44 -8.34
N PRO A 180 -15.89 21.71 -8.47
CA PRO A 180 -16.70 21.24 -9.60
C PRO A 180 -16.05 21.46 -10.97
N LYS A 181 -15.30 22.56 -11.13
CA LYS A 181 -14.53 22.89 -12.33
C LYS A 181 -13.41 21.87 -12.56
N THR A 182 -12.60 21.59 -11.53
CA THR A 182 -11.54 20.57 -11.55
C THR A 182 -12.11 19.20 -11.96
N MET A 183 -13.24 18.83 -11.36
CA MET A 183 -13.95 17.59 -11.67
C MET A 183 -14.31 17.51 -13.14
N ALA A 184 -14.98 18.54 -13.65
CA ALA A 184 -15.50 18.57 -15.00
C ALA A 184 -14.37 18.59 -16.05
N VAL A 185 -13.27 19.31 -15.81
CA VAL A 185 -12.08 19.29 -16.69
C VAL A 185 -11.47 17.90 -16.76
N CYS A 186 -11.28 17.27 -15.60
CA CYS A 186 -10.73 15.92 -15.52
C CYS A 186 -11.64 14.88 -16.19
N LEU A 187 -12.95 14.99 -15.97
CA LEU A 187 -13.96 14.12 -16.57
C LEU A 187 -14.01 14.26 -18.09
N LYS A 188 -14.02 15.50 -18.61
CA LYS A 188 -13.96 15.77 -20.05
C LYS A 188 -12.75 15.09 -20.70
N ARG A 189 -11.56 15.28 -20.13
CA ARG A 189 -10.32 14.62 -20.60
C ARG A 189 -10.38 13.09 -20.53
N VAL A 190 -11.11 12.52 -19.58
CA VAL A 190 -11.28 11.07 -19.48
C VAL A 190 -12.21 10.56 -20.58
N LEU A 191 -13.31 11.27 -20.87
CA LEU A 191 -14.25 10.91 -21.93
C LEU A 191 -13.62 11.01 -23.32
N GLU A 192 -12.86 12.07 -23.58
CA GLU A 192 -12.17 12.34 -24.85
C GLU A 192 -11.02 11.36 -25.16
N ARG A 193 -10.62 10.50 -24.21
CA ARG A 193 -9.58 9.50 -24.48
C ARG A 193 -10.14 8.35 -25.31
N ASP A 194 -9.44 8.03 -26.41
CA ASP A 194 -9.75 6.88 -27.27
C ASP A 194 -9.71 5.54 -26.53
N ALA A 195 -8.87 5.42 -25.50
CA ALA A 195 -8.83 4.22 -24.65
C ALA A 195 -8.46 4.53 -23.20
N HIS A 196 -9.18 3.93 -22.26
CA HIS A 196 -8.78 3.89 -20.86
C HIS A 196 -8.14 2.53 -20.54
N PRO A 197 -6.89 2.48 -20.01
CA PRO A 197 -6.16 1.23 -19.79
C PRO A 197 -6.90 0.18 -18.93
N THR A 198 -7.69 0.63 -17.95
CA THR A 198 -8.52 -0.28 -17.12
C THR A 198 -9.83 -0.74 -17.77
N LEU A 199 -10.23 -0.18 -18.92
CA LEU A 199 -11.46 -0.57 -19.63
C LEU A 199 -11.21 -1.49 -20.84
N GLY A 200 -9.95 -1.72 -21.23
CA GLY A 200 -9.61 -2.67 -22.30
C GLY A 200 -10.33 -2.35 -23.63
N SER A 201 -10.93 -3.37 -24.26
CA SER A 201 -11.68 -3.24 -25.52
C SER A 201 -13.03 -2.53 -25.40
N ALA A 202 -13.52 -2.25 -24.17
CA ALA A 202 -14.69 -1.41 -23.93
C ALA A 202 -14.33 0.10 -23.88
N ALA A 203 -13.23 0.46 -24.54
CA ALA A 203 -12.60 1.77 -24.57
C ALA A 203 -13.50 2.94 -25.02
N ASN A 204 -14.62 2.67 -25.71
CA ASN A 204 -15.54 3.69 -26.23
C ASN A 204 -16.81 3.87 -25.39
N ASP A 205 -16.91 3.20 -24.23
CA ASP A 205 -18.10 3.27 -23.37
C ASP A 205 -17.99 4.47 -22.40
N ASP A 206 -18.56 5.61 -22.80
CA ASP A 206 -18.57 6.84 -22.01
C ASP A 206 -19.25 6.66 -20.63
N ARG A 207 -20.27 5.80 -20.54
CA ARG A 207 -20.95 5.50 -19.27
C ARG A 207 -19.98 4.82 -18.31
N LYS A 208 -19.22 3.83 -18.79
CA LYS A 208 -18.19 3.16 -17.98
C LYS A 208 -17.04 4.08 -17.62
N LYS A 209 -16.57 4.93 -18.55
CA LYS A 209 -15.53 5.94 -18.28
C LYS A 209 -15.98 6.90 -17.16
N ALA A 210 -17.20 7.43 -17.28
CA ALA A 210 -17.79 8.30 -16.27
C ALA A 210 -17.98 7.57 -14.92
N SER A 211 -18.46 6.32 -14.93
CA SER A 211 -18.60 5.50 -13.71
C SER A 211 -17.28 5.31 -12.97
N VAL A 212 -16.22 4.90 -13.68
CA VAL A 212 -14.89 4.74 -13.08
C VAL A 212 -14.38 6.06 -12.53
N PHE A 213 -14.54 7.16 -13.28
CA PHE A 213 -14.15 8.48 -12.83
C PHE A 213 -14.85 8.90 -11.53
N LEU A 214 -16.19 8.82 -11.50
CA LEU A 214 -17.01 9.22 -10.36
C LEU A 214 -16.73 8.37 -9.11
N LYS A 215 -16.45 7.07 -9.29
CA LYS A 215 -16.01 6.19 -8.19
C LYS A 215 -14.70 6.66 -7.56
N PHE A 216 -13.71 7.05 -8.39
CA PHE A 216 -12.46 7.63 -7.88
C PHE A 216 -12.71 8.98 -7.19
N TRP A 217 -13.53 9.84 -7.78
CA TRP A 217 -13.86 11.16 -7.24
C TRP A 217 -14.56 11.10 -5.86
N ARG A 218 -15.47 10.15 -5.66
CA ARG A 218 -16.12 9.97 -4.34
C ARG A 218 -15.16 9.52 -3.24
N LEU A 219 -14.13 8.75 -3.57
CA LEU A 219 -13.10 8.37 -2.58
C LEU A 219 -12.34 9.60 -2.11
N PHE A 220 -12.10 10.51 -3.02
CA PHE A 220 -11.43 11.77 -2.80
C PHE A 220 -12.23 12.72 -1.87
N GLU A 221 -13.56 12.83 -2.02
CA GLU A 221 -14.43 13.61 -1.12
C GLU A 221 -14.47 13.10 0.34
N ARG A 222 -14.14 11.82 0.56
CA ARG A 222 -14.19 11.19 1.89
C ARG A 222 -12.98 11.50 2.78
N HIS A 223 -11.91 12.08 2.24
CA HIS A 223 -10.68 12.33 2.98
C HIS A 223 -10.51 13.84 3.26
N ARG A 224 -9.88 14.20 4.39
CA ARG A 224 -9.67 15.60 4.79
C ARG A 224 -8.39 16.27 4.27
N GLY A 225 -7.42 15.49 3.77
CA GLY A 225 -6.16 15.96 3.17
C GLY A 225 -5.04 14.92 3.37
N LEU A 226 -3.78 15.32 3.24
CA LEU A 226 -2.57 14.65 3.78
C LEU A 226 -2.09 15.69 4.77
N GLU A 227 -1.74 15.20 5.93
CA GLU A 227 -0.86 15.91 6.82
C GLU A 227 0.59 15.62 6.42
N GLU A 228 1.47 16.59 6.68
CA GLU A 228 2.90 16.31 6.64
C GLU A 228 3.22 15.16 7.60
N SER A 229 4.06 14.24 7.14
CA SER A 229 4.51 13.12 7.95
C SER A 229 6.00 12.94 7.75
N ASN A 230 6.67 12.24 8.67
CA ASN A 230 8.09 11.94 8.54
C ASN A 230 8.46 11.27 7.21
N LEU A 231 7.49 10.63 6.54
CA LEU A 231 7.65 10.04 5.22
C LEU A 231 7.47 11.04 4.07
N VAL A 232 6.50 11.96 4.19
CA VAL A 232 6.14 12.92 3.14
C VAL A 232 7.01 14.15 3.33
N SER A 233 8.01 14.25 2.48
CA SER A 233 9.12 15.21 2.63
C SER A 233 8.79 16.58 2.07
N SER A 234 7.88 16.64 1.11
CA SER A 234 7.40 17.85 0.47
C SER A 234 6.12 17.56 -0.31
N VAL A 235 5.23 18.54 -0.37
CA VAL A 235 4.05 18.56 -1.22
C VAL A 235 4.22 19.68 -2.23
N LEU A 236 4.29 19.34 -3.51
CA LEU A 236 4.36 20.31 -4.59
C LEU A 236 2.95 20.47 -5.18
N VAL A 237 2.39 21.66 -5.05
CA VAL A 237 1.12 22.00 -5.70
C VAL A 237 1.41 22.41 -7.14
N LEU A 238 0.80 21.72 -8.10
CA LEU A 238 0.99 21.92 -9.53
C LEU A 238 -0.36 22.20 -10.20
N PRO A 239 -0.44 23.18 -11.13
CA PRO A 239 -1.65 23.44 -11.90
C PRO A 239 -1.99 22.25 -12.80
N ILE A 240 -3.29 22.00 -12.97
CA ILE A 240 -3.80 21.24 -14.12
C ILE A 240 -3.71 22.15 -15.35
N VAL A 241 -2.61 22.01 -16.09
CA VAL A 241 -2.34 22.80 -17.30
C VAL A 241 -3.42 22.56 -18.35
N GLY A 242 -3.88 23.61 -19.02
CA GLY A 242 -5.05 23.57 -19.93
C GLY A 242 -6.38 23.57 -19.18
N GLY A 243 -6.46 24.32 -18.08
CA GLY A 243 -7.67 24.49 -17.28
C GLY A 243 -8.85 24.92 -18.16
N GLY A 244 -10.03 24.36 -17.89
CA GLY A 244 -11.25 24.74 -18.59
C GLY A 244 -11.90 25.96 -17.96
N ARG A 245 -12.41 26.88 -18.77
CA ARG A 245 -13.28 27.97 -18.32
C ARG A 245 -14.75 27.55 -18.47
N TRP A 246 -15.56 27.91 -17.49
CA TRP A 246 -17.01 27.74 -17.59
C TRP A 246 -17.56 28.70 -18.64
N LYS A 247 -18.30 28.18 -19.62
CA LYS A 247 -19.19 28.98 -20.47
C LYS A 247 -20.46 29.36 -19.70
N GLU A 248 -20.91 28.44 -18.86
CA GLU A 248 -22.06 28.56 -17.95
C GLU A 248 -21.67 27.90 -16.62
N ASP A 249 -22.20 28.39 -15.49
CA ASP A 249 -21.90 27.81 -14.17
C ASP A 249 -22.47 26.39 -14.05
N GLY A 250 -21.58 25.40 -14.15
CA GLY A 250 -21.90 23.97 -14.02
C GLY A 250 -21.95 23.46 -12.58
N THR A 251 -21.77 24.31 -11.57
CA THR A 251 -21.60 23.89 -10.18
C THR A 251 -22.78 23.08 -9.63
N GLY A 252 -24.02 23.52 -9.89
CA GLY A 252 -25.22 22.79 -9.45
C GLY A 252 -25.31 21.41 -10.09
N LEU A 253 -25.08 21.33 -11.40
CA LEU A 253 -25.14 20.09 -12.17
C LEU A 253 -24.06 19.08 -11.74
N ALA A 254 -22.85 19.57 -11.44
CA ALA A 254 -21.77 18.74 -10.91
C ALA A 254 -22.15 18.09 -9.56
N LYS A 255 -22.79 18.83 -8.65
CA LYS A 255 -23.27 18.31 -7.37
C LYS A 255 -24.35 17.24 -7.54
N GLU A 256 -25.29 17.46 -8.47
CA GLU A 256 -26.32 16.47 -8.79
C GLU A 256 -25.71 15.16 -9.32
N ILE A 257 -24.71 15.25 -10.22
CA ILE A 257 -24.03 14.08 -10.77
C ILE A 257 -23.32 13.30 -9.65
N LEU A 258 -22.64 13.99 -8.73
CA LEU A 258 -21.94 13.34 -7.62
C LEU A 258 -22.90 12.61 -6.67
N ALA A 259 -24.10 13.13 -6.48
CA ALA A 259 -25.16 12.52 -5.68
C ALA A 259 -25.88 11.34 -6.37
N SER A 260 -25.72 11.16 -7.69
CA SER A 260 -26.50 10.17 -8.49
C SER A 260 -25.76 8.85 -8.73
N ASP A 261 -26.45 7.71 -8.81
CA ASP A 261 -25.82 6.42 -9.09
C ASP A 261 -25.85 6.02 -10.58
N ILE A 262 -24.72 6.21 -11.26
CA ILE A 262 -24.55 5.96 -12.70
C ILE A 262 -24.58 4.46 -13.09
N ASP A 263 -24.42 3.55 -12.13
CA ASP A 263 -24.38 2.11 -12.41
C ASP A 263 -25.78 1.47 -12.54
N SER A 264 -26.86 2.19 -12.23
CA SER A 264 -28.23 1.70 -12.42
C SER A 264 -28.74 1.91 -13.86
N ASP A 265 -29.58 1.02 -14.38
CA ASP A 265 -29.91 1.00 -15.82
C ASP A 265 -30.76 2.19 -16.30
N GLU A 266 -31.92 2.47 -15.70
CA GLU A 266 -32.75 3.61 -16.13
C GLU A 266 -32.21 4.97 -15.67
N SER A 267 -31.47 5.02 -14.57
CA SER A 267 -30.92 6.29 -14.05
C SER A 267 -29.52 6.59 -14.62
N GLY A 268 -28.78 5.58 -15.06
CA GLY A 268 -27.45 5.71 -15.63
C GLY A 268 -27.38 6.51 -16.93
N GLU A 269 -28.37 6.34 -17.82
CA GLU A 269 -28.45 7.16 -19.04
C GLU A 269 -28.76 8.62 -18.73
N LYS A 270 -29.69 8.88 -17.80
CA LYS A 270 -29.98 10.25 -17.34
C LYS A 270 -28.75 10.92 -16.72
N VAL A 271 -27.96 10.16 -15.95
CA VAL A 271 -26.70 10.67 -15.37
C VAL A 271 -25.66 10.91 -16.46
N LEU A 272 -25.57 10.05 -17.48
CA LEU A 272 -24.67 10.25 -18.61
C LEU A 272 -25.03 11.50 -19.42
N GLU A 273 -26.33 11.77 -19.65
CA GLU A 273 -26.79 13.01 -20.29
C GLU A 273 -26.38 14.24 -19.47
N LYS A 274 -26.54 14.20 -18.14
CA LYS A 274 -26.06 15.26 -17.24
C LYS A 274 -24.55 15.43 -17.35
N VAL A 275 -23.78 14.35 -17.40
CA VAL A 275 -22.32 14.38 -17.59
C VAL A 275 -21.95 15.04 -18.92
N LYS A 276 -22.60 14.66 -20.03
CA LYS A 276 -22.39 15.25 -21.36
C LYS A 276 -22.71 16.74 -21.37
N LYS A 277 -23.80 17.15 -20.71
CA LYS A 277 -24.16 18.55 -20.53
C LYS A 277 -23.09 19.29 -19.72
N LEU A 278 -22.64 18.74 -18.60
CA LEU A 278 -21.62 19.35 -17.75
C LEU A 278 -20.30 19.61 -18.51
N VAL A 279 -19.82 18.63 -19.28
CA VAL A 279 -18.57 18.80 -20.04
C VAL A 279 -18.71 19.75 -21.23
N ALA A 280 -19.91 19.86 -21.82
CA ALA A 280 -20.21 20.84 -22.86
C ALA A 280 -20.23 22.29 -22.35
N MET A 281 -20.53 22.49 -21.05
CA MET A 281 -20.44 23.78 -20.37
C MET A 281 -18.98 24.25 -20.16
N LEU A 282 -17.98 23.39 -20.43
CA LEU A 282 -16.57 23.75 -20.34
C LEU A 282 -15.93 24.07 -21.70
N GLU A 283 -15.27 25.21 -21.74
CA GLU A 283 -14.30 25.55 -22.77
C GLU A 283 -12.89 25.23 -22.26
N CYS A 284 -12.26 24.19 -22.80
CA CYS A 284 -10.87 23.90 -22.48
C CYS A 284 -9.96 24.70 -23.41
N GLY A 285 -9.06 25.50 -22.84
CA GLY A 285 -8.00 26.13 -23.62
C GLY A 285 -6.99 25.10 -24.12
N GLU A 286 -6.22 25.46 -25.14
CA GLU A 286 -5.04 24.68 -25.54
C GLU A 286 -4.06 24.58 -24.37
N GLU A 287 -3.50 23.38 -24.16
CA GLU A 287 -2.48 23.19 -23.12
C GLU A 287 -1.22 24.01 -23.49
N SER A 288 -0.92 25.04 -22.71
CA SER A 288 0.31 25.82 -22.86
C SER A 288 1.53 24.92 -22.62
N SER A 289 2.28 24.60 -23.68
CA SER A 289 3.50 23.79 -23.56
C SER A 289 4.50 24.42 -22.60
N ALA A 290 4.58 25.76 -22.58
CA ALA A 290 5.48 26.49 -21.69
C ALA A 290 5.11 26.32 -20.22
N GLU A 291 3.81 26.35 -19.86
CA GLU A 291 3.36 26.10 -18.49
C GLU A 291 3.57 24.64 -18.07
N PHE A 292 3.32 23.71 -18.99
CA PHE A 292 3.58 22.30 -18.75
C PHE A 292 5.06 22.02 -18.48
N ASP A 293 5.96 22.60 -19.28
CA ASP A 293 7.39 22.43 -19.11
C ASP A 293 7.90 23.12 -17.83
N LYS A 294 7.30 24.23 -17.39
CA LYS A 294 7.57 24.81 -16.06
C LYS A 294 7.23 23.85 -14.92
N CYS A 295 6.10 23.13 -15.00
CA CYS A 295 5.73 22.12 -14.01
C CYS A 295 6.74 20.96 -13.97
N VAL A 296 7.17 20.48 -15.13
CA VAL A 296 8.22 19.45 -15.24
C VAL A 296 9.52 19.92 -14.57
N ASP A 297 9.92 21.16 -14.85
CA ASP A 297 11.17 21.72 -14.36
C ASP A 297 11.17 21.92 -12.86
N LEU A 298 10.03 22.34 -12.30
CA LEU A 298 9.85 22.48 -10.86
C LEU A 298 10.00 21.12 -10.15
N VAL A 299 9.42 20.04 -10.70
CA VAL A 299 9.58 18.69 -10.14
C VAL A 299 11.03 18.21 -10.24
N VAL A 300 11.66 18.35 -11.41
CA VAL A 300 13.08 17.95 -11.62
C VAL A 300 14.01 18.73 -10.69
N GLN A 301 13.82 20.04 -10.57
CA GLN A 301 14.58 20.89 -9.66
C GLN A 301 14.40 20.44 -8.22
N LYS A 302 13.18 20.17 -7.76
CA LYS A 302 12.92 19.70 -6.39
C LYS A 302 13.65 18.40 -6.09
N VAL A 303 13.60 17.43 -7.00
CA VAL A 303 14.31 16.15 -6.85
C VAL A 303 15.82 16.39 -6.75
N ARG A 304 16.40 17.23 -7.62
CA ARG A 304 17.83 17.55 -7.60
C ARG A 304 18.25 18.27 -6.32
N THR A 305 17.46 19.23 -5.84
CA THR A 305 17.72 19.94 -4.58
C THR A 305 17.73 18.97 -3.40
N LEU A 306 16.76 18.06 -3.32
CA LEU A 306 16.70 17.05 -2.25
C LEU A 306 17.84 16.02 -2.34
N ALA A 307 18.24 15.64 -3.56
CA ALA A 307 19.37 14.74 -3.78
C ALA A 307 20.72 15.38 -3.40
N SER A 308 20.85 16.70 -3.59
CA SER A 308 22.06 17.47 -3.32
C SER A 308 22.15 17.98 -1.88
N ALA A 309 21.02 18.06 -1.17
CA ALA A 309 20.99 18.44 0.23
C ALA A 309 21.86 17.48 1.06
N PRO A 310 22.74 18.00 1.94
CA PRO A 310 23.37 17.19 2.96
C PRO A 310 22.30 16.45 3.74
N LEU A 311 22.60 15.25 4.25
CA LEU A 311 21.78 14.63 5.29
C LEU A 311 21.77 15.60 6.48
N ALA A 312 20.79 16.51 6.53
CA ALA A 312 20.56 17.32 7.71
C ALA A 312 20.31 16.31 8.83
N SER A 313 21.24 16.26 9.77
CA SER A 313 21.06 15.59 11.04
C SER A 313 19.96 16.33 11.77
N ARG A 314 18.69 16.06 11.42
CA ARG A 314 17.69 15.93 12.47
C ARG A 314 18.10 14.69 13.25
N ALA A 315 19.12 14.87 14.09
CA ALA A 315 19.34 14.01 15.22
C ALA A 315 18.00 13.99 15.96
N LEU A 316 17.34 12.84 15.92
CA LEU A 316 16.45 12.51 17.01
C LEU A 316 17.25 12.72 18.31
N PRO A 317 16.67 13.29 19.37
CA PRO A 317 17.35 13.34 20.65
C PRO A 317 17.86 11.92 20.98
N PRO A 318 19.07 11.78 21.55
CA PRO A 318 19.69 10.49 21.75
C PRO A 318 18.77 9.65 22.63
N ARG A 319 18.09 8.67 22.03
CA ARG A 319 17.61 7.53 22.79
C ARG A 319 18.86 6.78 23.22
N THR A 320 19.06 6.71 24.52
CA THR A 320 20.01 5.83 25.18
C THR A 320 19.99 4.48 24.49
N LEU A 321 21.06 4.20 23.73
CA LEU A 321 21.31 2.95 23.05
C LEU A 321 21.57 1.89 24.11
N THR A 322 20.59 1.04 24.40
CA THR A 322 20.89 -0.31 24.85
C THR A 322 21.54 -1.08 23.69
N ALA A 323 22.45 -1.98 24.04
CA ALA A 323 23.40 -2.64 23.14
C ALA A 323 22.81 -3.16 21.80
N PRO A 324 23.61 -3.18 20.72
CA PRO A 324 23.14 -3.60 19.41
C PRO A 324 22.68 -5.05 19.41
N THR A 325 21.40 -5.26 19.12
CA THR A 325 20.84 -6.58 18.77
C THR A 325 21.43 -7.01 17.42
N PRO A 326 21.85 -8.28 17.25
CA PRO A 326 22.48 -8.75 16.00
C PRO A 326 21.57 -8.58 14.77
N PRO A 327 22.16 -8.47 13.55
CA PRO A 327 21.42 -8.18 12.33
C PRO A 327 20.38 -9.26 12.01
N PHE A 328 19.15 -8.79 11.78
CA PHE A 328 17.95 -9.56 11.45
C PHE A 328 18.10 -10.26 10.08
N GLN A 329 18.59 -11.51 10.06
CA GLN A 329 18.66 -12.34 8.84
C GLN A 329 17.45 -13.28 8.66
N LEU A 330 16.47 -13.25 9.55
CA LEU A 330 15.30 -14.15 9.48
C LEU A 330 14.24 -13.60 8.53
N ARG A 331 13.69 -14.49 7.68
CA ARG A 331 12.53 -14.19 6.81
C ARG A 331 11.42 -13.59 7.67
N CYS A 332 10.82 -12.48 7.26
CA CYS A 332 9.71 -11.88 8.00
C CYS A 332 8.48 -12.81 7.94
N PRO A 333 7.83 -13.14 9.08
CA PRO A 333 6.65 -13.98 9.06
C PRO A 333 5.50 -13.33 8.29
N LEU A 334 4.66 -14.13 7.65
CA LEU A 334 3.45 -13.67 6.96
C LEU A 334 2.45 -13.08 7.98
N TYR A 335 2.31 -13.75 9.13
CA TYR A 335 1.54 -13.28 10.28
C TYR A 335 2.02 -13.94 11.57
N VAL A 336 1.66 -13.31 12.68
CA VAL A 336 1.80 -13.85 14.03
C VAL A 336 0.40 -14.20 14.54
N GLY A 337 0.26 -15.37 15.13
CA GLY A 337 -1.02 -15.85 15.63
C GLY A 337 -0.89 -16.74 16.86
N VAL A 338 -2.00 -16.93 17.55
CA VAL A 338 -2.13 -17.89 18.65
C VAL A 338 -2.65 -19.19 18.09
N GLU A 339 -1.89 -20.26 18.20
CA GLU A 339 -2.29 -21.59 17.75
C GLU A 339 -3.28 -22.22 18.73
N ILE A 340 -4.37 -22.79 18.20
CA ILE A 340 -5.37 -23.54 18.98
C ILE A 340 -5.27 -25.01 18.57
N SER A 341 -4.59 -25.80 19.40
CA SER A 341 -4.27 -27.21 19.12
C SER A 341 -4.61 -28.13 20.30
N GLY A 342 -4.59 -29.44 20.06
CA GLY A 342 -4.79 -30.47 21.10
C GLY A 342 -6.12 -30.31 21.85
N ALA A 343 -6.06 -30.41 23.18
CA ALA A 343 -7.22 -30.32 24.05
C ALA A 343 -8.01 -29.00 23.89
N ASN A 344 -7.34 -27.88 23.60
CA ASN A 344 -8.01 -26.59 23.36
C ASN A 344 -8.83 -26.59 22.07
N LYS A 345 -8.32 -27.23 21.01
CA LYS A 345 -9.07 -27.39 19.75
C LYS A 345 -10.29 -28.27 19.98
N GLU A 346 -10.12 -29.39 20.67
CA GLU A 346 -11.22 -30.32 20.97
C GLU A 346 -12.30 -29.67 21.84
N LEU A 347 -11.89 -28.90 22.86
CA LEU A 347 -12.81 -28.16 23.71
C LEU A 347 -13.61 -27.13 22.90
N LEU A 348 -12.94 -26.31 22.09
CA LEU A 348 -13.59 -25.31 21.24
C LEU A 348 -14.59 -25.94 20.28
N LEU A 349 -14.19 -27.02 19.60
CA LEU A 349 -15.05 -27.73 18.64
C LEU A 349 -16.24 -28.41 19.32
N ARG A 350 -16.05 -28.99 20.52
CA ARG A 350 -17.15 -29.58 21.31
C ARG A 350 -18.17 -28.52 21.70
N HIS A 351 -17.72 -27.35 22.16
CA HIS A 351 -18.62 -26.25 22.48
C HIS A 351 -19.36 -25.72 21.25
N ALA A 352 -18.67 -25.54 20.12
CA ALA A 352 -19.32 -25.13 18.88
C ALA A 352 -20.31 -26.17 18.35
N ALA A 353 -20.02 -27.47 18.50
CA ALA A 353 -20.93 -28.56 18.12
C ALA A 353 -22.23 -28.58 18.94
N ASN A 354 -22.20 -28.09 20.18
CA ASN A 354 -23.40 -27.95 21.01
C ASN A 354 -24.29 -26.77 20.55
N LEU A 355 -23.73 -25.81 19.82
CA LEU A 355 -24.43 -24.62 19.33
C LEU A 355 -24.86 -24.74 17.86
N LEU A 356 -24.10 -25.50 17.08
CA LEU A 356 -24.25 -25.64 15.63
C LEU A 356 -23.94 -27.07 15.20
N ASP A 357 -24.74 -27.63 14.29
CA ASP A 357 -24.44 -28.91 13.63
C ASP A 357 -23.21 -28.76 12.71
N LEU A 358 -22.02 -28.94 13.28
CA LEU A 358 -20.74 -28.82 12.57
C LEU A 358 -20.52 -29.90 11.50
N SER A 359 -21.31 -30.98 11.48
CA SER A 359 -21.15 -32.05 10.48
C SER A 359 -21.42 -31.57 9.05
N ARG A 360 -22.14 -30.47 8.89
CA ARG A 360 -22.47 -29.83 7.60
C ARG A 360 -21.42 -28.86 7.12
N TRP A 361 -20.36 -28.64 7.89
CA TRP A 361 -19.36 -27.61 7.63
C TRP A 361 -17.99 -28.23 7.37
N ASN A 362 -17.24 -27.65 6.44
CA ASN A 362 -15.84 -28.02 6.22
C ASN A 362 -14.97 -27.32 7.29
N VAL A 363 -14.85 -27.98 8.44
CA VAL A 363 -14.08 -27.51 9.60
C VAL A 363 -12.59 -27.55 9.28
N LYS A 364 -11.88 -26.47 9.57
CA LYS A 364 -10.44 -26.36 9.33
C LYS A 364 -9.66 -27.33 10.22
N GLU A 365 -8.66 -27.97 9.64
CA GLU A 365 -7.70 -28.79 10.38
C GLU A 365 -6.85 -27.96 11.34
N GLU A 366 -6.48 -26.73 10.95
CA GLU A 366 -5.70 -25.82 11.77
C GLU A 366 -6.54 -24.60 12.21
N LEU A 367 -6.64 -24.43 13.53
CA LEU A 367 -7.30 -23.31 14.16
C LEU A 367 -6.26 -22.39 14.79
N HIS A 368 -6.42 -21.09 14.57
CA HIS A 368 -5.56 -20.07 15.17
C HIS A 368 -6.29 -18.74 15.25
N VAL A 369 -5.88 -17.90 16.20
CA VAL A 369 -6.23 -16.47 16.24
C VAL A 369 -5.14 -15.72 15.51
N THR A 370 -5.49 -14.93 14.48
CA THR A 370 -4.49 -14.03 13.88
C THR A 370 -4.35 -12.79 14.76
N LEU A 371 -3.18 -12.59 15.38
CA LEU A 371 -2.90 -11.39 16.17
C LEU A 371 -2.46 -10.25 15.27
N LEU A 372 -1.54 -10.53 14.35
CA LEU A 372 -0.92 -9.52 13.51
C LEU A 372 -0.64 -10.06 12.11
N PHE A 373 -1.20 -9.43 11.09
CA PHE A 373 -0.95 -9.78 9.70
C PHE A 373 0.11 -8.87 9.08
N LEU A 374 1.31 -9.41 8.84
CA LEU A 374 2.47 -8.62 8.39
C LEU A 374 2.52 -8.46 6.86
N ARG A 375 1.90 -9.35 6.07
CA ARG A 375 1.86 -9.24 4.58
C ARG A 375 3.24 -9.01 3.93
N SER A 376 4.31 -9.57 4.51
CA SER A 376 5.69 -9.34 4.09
C SER A 376 6.23 -7.92 4.38
N ARG A 377 5.62 -7.18 5.32
CA ARG A 377 6.08 -5.88 5.82
C ARG A 377 6.81 -6.05 7.14
N TYR A 378 7.85 -5.23 7.37
CA TYR A 378 8.50 -5.17 8.66
C TYR A 378 7.56 -4.58 9.73
N PRO A 379 7.48 -5.18 10.94
CA PRO A 379 6.74 -4.59 12.04
C PRO A 379 7.31 -3.19 12.39
N GLU A 380 6.41 -2.20 12.52
CA GLU A 380 6.77 -0.84 12.94
C GLU A 380 6.95 -0.80 14.47
N GLY A 381 8.04 -0.18 14.93
CA GLY A 381 8.42 -0.08 16.36
C GLY A 381 9.44 -1.13 16.81
N GLU A 382 10.52 -0.69 17.48
CA GLU A 382 11.62 -1.57 17.91
C GLU A 382 11.16 -2.71 18.82
N ARG A 383 10.29 -2.42 19.79
CA ARG A 383 9.78 -3.41 20.72
C ARG A 383 8.91 -4.47 20.03
N ARG A 384 8.08 -4.04 19.08
CA ARG A 384 7.29 -4.94 18.22
C ARG A 384 8.17 -5.83 17.35
N LYS A 385 9.25 -5.29 16.78
CA LYS A 385 10.24 -6.07 16.01
C LYS A 385 10.89 -7.15 16.86
N GLN A 386 11.32 -6.80 18.07
CA GLN A 386 11.93 -7.73 19.02
C GLN A 386 10.97 -8.87 19.38
N ILE A 387 9.70 -8.55 19.68
CA ILE A 387 8.68 -9.56 19.99
C ILE A 387 8.43 -10.49 18.79
N VAL A 388 8.24 -9.93 17.60
CA VAL A 388 8.04 -10.75 16.38
C VAL A 388 9.27 -11.62 16.10
N GLN A 389 10.47 -11.11 16.35
CA GLN A 389 11.72 -11.87 16.21
C GLN A 389 11.82 -13.01 17.20
N ALA A 390 11.56 -12.73 18.47
CA ALA A 390 11.54 -13.71 19.55
C ALA A 390 10.60 -14.87 19.21
N ILE A 391 9.36 -14.56 18.81
CA ILE A 391 8.38 -15.57 18.37
C ILE A 391 8.89 -16.34 17.14
N ALA A 392 9.48 -15.65 16.16
CA ALA A 392 10.04 -16.27 14.96
C ALA A 392 11.25 -17.18 15.26
N MET A 393 12.00 -16.89 16.32
CA MET A 393 13.10 -17.70 16.83
C MET A 393 12.64 -18.86 17.71
N GLY A 394 11.33 -19.00 17.92
CA GLY A 394 10.74 -20.09 18.69
C GLY A 394 10.73 -19.86 20.19
N GLU A 395 10.84 -18.62 20.67
CA GLU A 395 10.58 -18.31 22.08
C GLU A 395 9.16 -18.73 22.46
N ASP A 396 9.04 -19.42 23.60
CA ASP A 396 7.76 -19.91 24.10
C ASP A 396 6.97 -18.77 24.74
N MET A 397 6.15 -18.13 23.92
CA MET A 397 5.16 -17.16 24.34
C MET A 397 3.78 -17.83 24.38
N MET A 398 3.10 -17.67 25.51
CA MET A 398 1.80 -18.28 25.77
C MET A 398 0.73 -17.20 25.93
N ALA A 399 -0.47 -17.49 25.45
CA ALA A 399 -1.64 -16.63 25.59
C ALA A 399 -2.87 -17.47 26.00
N THR A 400 -3.81 -16.82 26.66
CA THR A 400 -5.14 -17.36 26.93
C THR A 400 -6.11 -16.79 25.92
N VAL A 401 -6.91 -17.64 25.28
CA VAL A 401 -7.94 -17.22 24.33
C VAL A 401 -9.31 -17.51 24.93
N SER A 402 -10.16 -16.48 24.97
CA SER A 402 -11.52 -16.55 25.52
C SER A 402 -12.53 -16.32 24.39
N PRO A 403 -13.12 -17.37 23.81
CA PRO A 403 -14.21 -17.24 22.85
C PRO A 403 -15.42 -16.54 23.48
N LYS A 404 -16.00 -15.58 22.75
CA LYS A 404 -17.15 -14.80 23.20
C LYS A 404 -18.42 -15.17 22.48
N ARG A 405 -18.33 -15.24 21.15
CA ARG A 405 -19.50 -15.41 20.29
C ARG A 405 -19.13 -16.17 19.02
N LEU A 406 -19.96 -17.12 18.64
CA LEU A 406 -19.92 -17.80 17.36
C LEU A 406 -20.77 -17.03 16.36
N LEU A 407 -20.18 -16.62 15.24
CA LEU A 407 -20.89 -16.08 14.09
C LEU A 407 -20.96 -17.13 12.99
N VAL A 408 -22.17 -17.37 12.50
CA VAL A 408 -22.46 -18.30 11.41
C VAL A 408 -23.01 -17.49 10.25
N VAL A 409 -22.28 -17.52 9.13
CA VAL A 409 -22.68 -16.90 7.87
C VAL A 409 -23.10 -18.03 6.93
N PRO A 410 -24.41 -18.29 6.75
CA PRO A 410 -24.91 -19.45 6.03
C PRO A 410 -24.28 -19.61 4.64
N GLY A 411 -23.83 -20.82 4.33
CA GLY A 411 -23.19 -21.16 3.04
C GLY A 411 -21.86 -20.45 2.79
N ARG A 412 -21.23 -19.85 3.81
CA ARG A 412 -19.96 -19.11 3.65
C ARG A 412 -18.91 -19.46 4.69
N LEU A 413 -19.14 -19.16 5.96
CA LEU A 413 -18.14 -19.41 7.01
C LEU A 413 -18.74 -19.48 8.41
N VAL A 414 -17.97 -20.09 9.31
CA VAL A 414 -18.19 -20.04 10.76
C VAL A 414 -16.94 -19.48 11.41
N CYS A 415 -17.09 -18.46 12.25
CA CYS A 415 -15.98 -17.92 13.03
C CYS A 415 -16.39 -17.56 14.45
N ALA A 416 -15.48 -17.76 15.40
CA ALA A 416 -15.66 -17.32 16.78
C ALA A 416 -14.95 -15.98 16.99
N GLU A 417 -15.67 -14.99 17.51
CA GLU A 417 -15.11 -13.82 18.16
C GLU A 417 -14.35 -14.25 19.41
N VAL A 418 -13.16 -13.69 19.62
CA VAL A 418 -12.35 -14.01 20.79
C VAL A 418 -11.73 -12.77 21.42
N GLU A 419 -11.47 -12.88 22.72
CA GLU A 419 -10.48 -12.05 23.42
C GLU A 419 -9.20 -12.86 23.60
N VAL A 420 -8.06 -12.18 23.59
CA VAL A 420 -6.76 -12.79 23.83
C VAL A 420 -6.08 -12.04 24.97
N ASP A 421 -5.86 -12.76 26.06
CA ASP A 421 -5.17 -12.28 27.25
C ASP A 421 -3.79 -12.94 27.33
N GLY A 422 -2.82 -12.25 27.92
CA GLY A 422 -1.47 -12.76 28.02
C GLY A 422 -0.49 -11.78 28.66
N PRO A 423 0.80 -12.13 28.70
CA PRO A 423 1.83 -11.25 29.21
C PRO A 423 1.89 -9.92 28.42
N GLY A 424 2.48 -8.88 29.02
CA GLY A 424 2.52 -7.52 28.48
C GLY A 424 3.12 -7.34 27.08
N PHE A 425 3.68 -8.40 26.47
CA PHE A 425 4.08 -8.39 25.06
C PHE A 425 2.89 -8.17 24.11
N LEU A 426 1.66 -8.54 24.51
CA LEU A 426 0.48 -8.33 23.67
C LEU A 426 0.19 -6.84 23.47
N ASP A 427 0.31 -6.02 24.51
CA ASP A 427 0.14 -4.56 24.42
C ASP A 427 1.16 -3.94 23.46
N ASP A 428 2.40 -4.42 23.53
CA ASP A 428 3.50 -4.01 22.64
C ASP A 428 3.33 -4.54 21.20
N LEU A 429 2.69 -5.70 21.03
CA LEU A 429 2.42 -6.31 19.72
C LEU A 429 1.32 -5.58 18.96
N GLN A 430 0.41 -4.91 19.67
CA GLN A 430 -0.78 -4.22 19.16
C GLN A 430 -1.58 -5.09 18.18
N PRO A 431 -2.34 -6.08 18.69
CA PRO A 431 -3.12 -6.99 17.87
C PRO A 431 -4.14 -6.24 17.02
N GLN A 432 -4.55 -6.83 15.90
CA GLN A 432 -5.61 -6.28 15.07
C GLN A 432 -6.94 -6.23 15.85
N PRO A 433 -7.81 -5.23 15.58
CA PRO A 433 -9.13 -5.19 16.18
C PRO A 433 -9.97 -6.37 15.67
N HIS A 434 -10.97 -6.77 16.47
CA HIS A 434 -11.90 -7.86 16.14
C HIS A 434 -11.20 -9.21 15.94
N LEU A 435 -10.48 -9.66 16.98
CA LEU A 435 -9.83 -10.96 16.99
C LEU A 435 -10.87 -12.09 16.83
N HIS A 436 -10.48 -13.09 16.04
CA HIS A 436 -11.37 -14.19 15.71
C HIS A 436 -10.60 -15.48 15.39
N ILE A 437 -11.29 -16.60 15.53
CA ILE A 437 -10.91 -17.92 15.01
C ILE A 437 -11.84 -18.26 13.86
N THR A 438 -11.33 -18.36 12.64
CA THR A 438 -12.07 -18.97 11.54
C THR A 438 -12.11 -20.48 11.75
N MET A 439 -13.31 -21.03 11.97
CA MET A 439 -13.49 -22.45 12.31
C MET A 439 -13.84 -23.31 11.10
N ALA A 440 -14.72 -22.81 10.23
CA ALA A 440 -15.13 -23.52 9.02
C ALA A 440 -15.33 -22.57 7.85
N LEU A 441 -15.15 -23.09 6.63
CA LEU A 441 -15.29 -22.34 5.37
C LEU A 441 -16.04 -23.20 4.35
N ASP A 442 -17.01 -22.61 3.66
CA ASP A 442 -17.69 -23.27 2.55
C ASP A 442 -17.09 -22.84 1.19
N ASN A 443 -17.32 -23.65 0.16
CA ASN A 443 -16.63 -23.66 -1.14
C ASN A 443 -16.31 -22.26 -1.70
N GLY A 444 -15.04 -21.87 -1.60
CA GLY A 444 -14.48 -20.65 -2.20
C GLY A 444 -14.48 -19.41 -1.29
N CYS A 445 -15.03 -19.49 -0.07
CA CYS A 445 -15.02 -18.39 0.88
C CYS A 445 -13.62 -18.24 1.54
N PRO A 446 -12.93 -17.09 1.40
CA PRO A 446 -11.61 -16.94 1.98
C PRO A 446 -11.69 -16.53 3.46
N ALA A 447 -10.86 -17.17 4.32
CA ALA A 447 -10.78 -16.94 5.77
C ALA A 447 -10.67 -15.45 6.17
N LYS A 448 -10.02 -14.63 5.34
CA LYS A 448 -9.90 -13.18 5.56
C LYS A 448 -11.24 -12.44 5.70
N LEU A 449 -12.34 -13.03 5.24
CA LEU A 449 -13.68 -12.43 5.37
C LEU A 449 -14.22 -12.53 6.78
N SER A 450 -13.77 -13.47 7.62
CA SER A 450 -14.22 -13.58 9.01
C SER A 450 -14.07 -12.26 9.76
N GLY A 451 -12.94 -11.56 9.60
CA GLY A 451 -12.74 -10.25 10.21
C GLY A 451 -13.70 -9.16 9.70
N ARG A 452 -14.08 -9.19 8.40
CA ARG A 452 -15.05 -8.24 7.85
C ARG A 452 -16.46 -8.51 8.35
N PHE A 453 -16.86 -9.78 8.41
CA PHE A 453 -18.14 -10.18 8.97
C PHE A 453 -18.26 -9.81 10.44
N LEU A 454 -17.23 -10.07 11.25
CA LEU A 454 -17.23 -9.72 12.66
C LEU A 454 -17.31 -8.20 12.89
N MET A 455 -16.55 -7.42 12.11
CA MET A 455 -16.57 -5.95 12.19
C MET A 455 -17.95 -5.40 11.78
N GLY A 456 -18.46 -5.79 10.61
CA GLY A 456 -19.77 -5.32 10.13
C GLY A 456 -20.91 -5.76 11.05
N PHE A 457 -20.81 -6.94 11.65
CA PHE A 457 -21.81 -7.43 12.62
C PHE A 457 -21.81 -6.56 13.88
N LYS A 458 -20.63 -6.24 14.45
CA LYS A 458 -20.50 -5.35 15.61
C LYS A 458 -20.96 -3.92 15.33
N GLU A 459 -20.66 -3.43 14.14
CA GLU A 459 -21.05 -2.08 13.70
C GLU A 459 -22.48 -2.02 13.13
N GLN A 460 -23.22 -3.13 13.17
CA GLN A 460 -24.60 -3.24 12.69
C GLN A 460 -24.80 -2.78 11.24
N TRP A 461 -23.89 -3.14 10.35
CA TRP A 461 -24.04 -2.85 8.93
C TRP A 461 -25.18 -3.64 8.33
N GLU A 462 -26.07 -2.99 7.58
CA GLU A 462 -27.24 -3.65 6.95
C GLU A 462 -26.85 -4.82 6.03
N VAL A 463 -25.74 -4.67 5.31
CA VAL A 463 -25.20 -5.68 4.38
C VAL A 463 -23.68 -5.79 4.53
N ILE A 464 -23.17 -7.01 4.67
CA ILE A 464 -21.75 -7.32 4.81
C ILE A 464 -21.32 -8.29 3.71
N GLU A 465 -20.43 -7.85 2.82
CA GLU A 465 -19.93 -8.67 1.69
C GLU A 465 -21.05 -9.30 0.85
N GLY A 466 -22.18 -8.61 0.70
CA GLY A 466 -23.36 -9.08 -0.05
C GLY A 466 -24.33 -9.96 0.75
N THR A 467 -24.09 -10.20 2.04
CA THR A 467 -25.00 -10.93 2.94
C THR A 467 -25.70 -9.95 3.87
N ARG A 468 -27.03 -10.04 4.03
CA ARG A 468 -27.75 -9.13 4.94
C ARG A 468 -27.44 -9.49 6.39
N LEU A 469 -27.42 -8.50 7.27
CA LEU A 469 -27.18 -8.74 8.71
C LEU A 469 -28.21 -9.69 9.32
N SER A 470 -29.47 -9.61 8.85
CA SER A 470 -30.57 -10.49 9.25
C SER A 470 -30.31 -11.98 8.98
N ASP A 471 -29.40 -12.28 8.05
CA ASP A 471 -29.09 -13.64 7.60
C ASP A 471 -27.89 -14.22 8.36
N ILE A 472 -27.26 -13.45 9.25
CA ILE A 472 -26.11 -13.87 10.05
C ILE A 472 -26.60 -14.29 11.42
N GLU A 473 -26.32 -15.55 11.78
CA GLU A 473 -26.66 -16.08 13.08
C GLU A 473 -25.51 -15.87 14.07
N ALA A 474 -25.87 -15.59 15.32
CA ALA A 474 -24.94 -15.34 16.40
C ALA A 474 -25.32 -16.16 17.63
N PHE A 475 -24.36 -16.90 18.17
CA PHE A 475 -24.52 -17.71 19.38
C PHE A 475 -23.47 -17.29 20.39
N ASP A 476 -23.86 -16.98 21.62
CA ASP A 476 -22.88 -16.65 22.65
C ASP A 476 -22.22 -17.93 23.16
N PHE A 477 -20.89 -17.89 23.31
CA PHE A 477 -20.18 -18.91 24.06
C PHE A 477 -20.46 -18.69 25.54
N SER A 478 -20.56 -19.77 26.33
CA SER A 478 -20.70 -19.62 27.78
C SER A 478 -19.48 -18.91 28.37
N ASP A 479 -19.68 -18.10 29.40
CA ASP A 479 -18.64 -17.27 30.05
C ASP A 479 -17.45 -18.06 30.62
N ASN A 480 -17.50 -19.39 30.60
CA ASN A 480 -16.52 -20.29 31.18
C ASN A 480 -15.57 -20.95 30.16
N VAL A 481 -15.73 -20.73 28.85
CA VAL A 481 -14.81 -21.31 27.86
C VAL A 481 -13.51 -20.51 27.83
N ARG A 482 -12.44 -21.09 28.37
CA ARG A 482 -11.08 -20.53 28.33
C ARG A 482 -10.11 -21.53 27.73
N LEU A 483 -9.42 -21.11 26.69
CA LEU A 483 -8.36 -21.88 26.02
C LEU A 483 -7.02 -21.40 26.59
N SER A 484 -6.53 -22.05 27.64
CA SER A 484 -5.28 -21.67 28.32
C SER A 484 -4.06 -22.23 27.60
N ASP A 485 -2.88 -21.66 27.88
CA ASP A 485 -1.61 -22.18 27.39
C ASP A 485 -1.55 -22.34 25.86
N CYS A 486 -2.18 -21.41 25.14
CA CYS A 486 -2.14 -21.40 23.68
C CYS A 486 -0.83 -20.76 23.21
N ARG A 487 -0.08 -21.47 22.38
CA ARG A 487 1.24 -21.03 21.92
C ARG A 487 1.11 -19.94 20.87
N VAL A 488 1.87 -18.85 21.04
CA VAL A 488 2.01 -17.83 20.00
C VAL A 488 3.08 -18.27 19.01
N LYS A 489 2.73 -18.29 17.73
CA LYS A 489 3.61 -18.73 16.64
C LYS A 489 3.70 -17.70 15.52
N SER A 490 4.84 -17.75 14.85
CA SER A 490 5.07 -17.07 13.58
C SER A 490 4.76 -18.03 12.44
N TYR A 491 3.98 -17.56 11.47
CA TYR A 491 3.60 -18.34 10.29
C TYR A 491 4.31 -17.78 9.08
N PHE A 492 5.03 -18.65 8.36
CA PHE A 492 5.80 -18.31 7.17
C PHE A 492 5.09 -18.83 5.91
N ARG A 493 5.48 -18.30 4.75
CA ARG A 493 5.06 -18.84 3.46
C ARG A 493 5.93 -20.01 3.03
#